data_AF-A0A1F9BDG7-F1
#
_entry.id   AF-A0A1F9BDG7-F1
#
_cell.length_a   1.000
_cell.length_b   1.000
_cell.length_c   1.000
_cell.angle_alpha   90.00
_cell.angle_beta   90.00
_cell.angle_gamma   90.00
#
_symmetry.space_group_name_H-M   'P 1'
#
loop_
_entity.id
_entity.type
_entity.pdbx_description
1 polymer ?
#
loop_
_entity_poly.entity_id
_entity_poly.type
_entity_poly.pdbx_seq_one_letter_code
_entity_poly.pdbx_strand_id
1 'polypeptide(L)' 'MAVTKALGAIDGIKDVKVDLKTGTATYDEVKPVDASVIAEAIKKAGYDVG' A
#
# COMPACT_ATOMS: atom_id res chain seq x y z
N MET A 1 -10.86 -0.22 4.84
CA MET A 1 -9.72 -1.16 4.99
C MET A 1 -9.19 -1.71 3.65
N ALA A 2 -9.52 -1.12 2.49
CA ALA A 2 -9.10 -1.68 1.20
C ALA A 2 -7.59 -1.49 0.95
N VAL A 3 -7.06 -0.28 1.21
CA VAL A 3 -5.64 0.04 1.01
C VAL A 3 -4.72 -0.79 1.92
N THR A 4 -5.05 -0.92 3.22
CA THR A 4 -4.24 -1.71 4.16
C THR A 4 -4.17 -3.19 3.75
N LYS A 5 -5.28 -3.76 3.29
CA LYS A 5 -5.31 -5.14 2.77
C LYS A 5 -4.55 -5.27 1.46
N ALA A 6 -4.68 -4.30 0.55
CA ALA A 6 -4.01 -4.35 -0.74
C ALA A 6 -2.49 -4.26 -0.58
N LEU A 7 -2.00 -3.31 0.22
CA LEU A 7 -0.58 -3.18 0.54
C LEU A 7 -0.05 -4.36 1.34
N GLY A 8 -0.81 -4.87 2.31
CA GLY A 8 -0.43 -6.04 3.10
C GLY A 8 -0.44 -7.37 2.33
N ALA A 9 -1.04 -7.39 1.13
CA ALA A 9 -1.00 -8.54 0.23
C ALA A 9 0.26 -8.55 -0.66
N ILE A 10 1.06 -7.49 -0.65
CA ILE A 10 2.30 -7.39 -1.43
C ILE A 10 3.41 -8.11 -0.68
N ASP A 11 4.04 -9.08 -1.34
CA ASP A 11 5.22 -9.76 -0.78
C ASP A 11 6.40 -8.78 -0.72
N GLY A 12 6.92 -8.56 0.48
CA GLY A 12 7.94 -7.55 0.72
C GLY A 12 7.46 -6.33 1.50
N ILE A 13 6.15 -6.18 1.73
CA ILE A 13 5.59 -5.12 2.55
C ILE A 13 5.11 -5.67 3.90
N LYS A 14 5.39 -4.94 4.98
CA LYS A 14 4.97 -5.21 6.36
C LYS A 14 4.51 -3.93 7.05
N ASP A 15 3.94 -4.09 8.25
CA ASP A 15 3.55 -2.97 9.13
C ASP A 15 2.75 -1.85 8.45
N VAL A 16 1.81 -2.22 7.58
CA VAL A 16 0.99 -1.24 6.85
C VAL A 16 0.08 -0.48 7.81
N LYS A 17 0.24 0.85 7.84
CA LYS A 17 -0.61 1.80 8.54
C LYS A 17 -1.25 2.74 7.54
N VAL A 18 -2.54 3.03 7.73
CA VAL A 18 -3.27 3.95 6.87
C VAL A 18 -3.90 5.00 7.77
N ASP A 19 -3.50 6.25 7.55
CA ASP A 19 -4.13 7.40 8.17
C ASP A 19 -5.19 7.95 7.22
N LEU A 20 -6.46 7.74 7.58
CA LEU A 20 -7.61 8.22 6.79
C LEU A 20 -7.89 9.71 6.99
N LYS A 21 -7.33 10.34 8.03
CA LYS A 21 -7.48 11.78 8.24
C LYS A 21 -6.60 12.56 7.28
N THR A 22 -5.37 12.09 7.06
CA THR A 22 -4.42 12.72 6.13
C THR A 22 -4.40 12.07 4.75
N GLY A 23 -5.03 10.90 4.60
CA GLY A 23 -4.98 10.12 3.36
C GLY A 23 -3.62 9.49 3.09
N THR A 24 -2.82 9.26 4.14
CA THR A 24 -1.44 8.78 4.01
C THR A 24 -1.34 7.32 4.39
N ALA A 25 -0.77 6.50 3.50
CA ALA A 25 -0.42 5.12 3.80
C ALA A 25 1.09 5.03 4.06
N THR A 26 1.46 4.43 5.20
CA THR A 26 2.84 4.10 5.55
C THR A 26 2.98 2.59 5.65
N TYR A 27 4.14 2.08 5.27
CA TYR A 27 4.43 0.66 5.28
C TYR A 27 5.94 0.45 5.40
N ASP A 28 6.33 -0.71 5.94
CA ASP A 28 7.71 -1.14 6.03
C ASP A 28 8.05 -2.06 4.85
N GLU A 29 9.03 -1.64 4.07
CA GLU A 29 9.53 -2.42 2.95
C GLU A 29 10.67 -3.34 3.43
N VAL A 30 10.40 -4.63 3.51
CA VAL A 30 11.37 -5.65 3.95
C VAL A 30 12.05 -6.37 2.79
N LYS A 31 11.56 -6.17 1.57
CA LYS A 31 12.16 -6.63 0.32
C LYS A 31 11.99 -5.54 -0.73
N PRO A 32 12.90 -5.39 -1.69
CA PRO A 32 12.70 -4.45 -2.79
C PRO A 32 11.41 -4.78 -3.53
N VAL A 33 10.47 -3.84 -3.51
CA VAL A 33 9.20 -3.93 -4.22
C VAL A 33 9.13 -2.82 -5.25
N ASP A 34 8.75 -3.16 -6.48
CA ASP A 34 8.53 -2.16 -7.52
C ASP A 34 7.35 -1.24 -7.16
N ALA A 35 7.57 0.07 -7.25
CA ALA A 35 6.53 1.07 -7.02
C ALA A 35 5.29 0.86 -7.90
N SER A 36 5.46 0.25 -9.08
CA SER A 36 4.33 -0.11 -9.97
C SER A 36 3.40 -1.16 -9.32
N VAL A 37 3.95 -2.15 -8.62
CA VAL A 37 3.17 -3.18 -7.90
C VAL A 37 2.37 -2.55 -6.76
N ILE A 38 2.99 -1.59 -6.06
CA ILE A 38 2.36 -0.82 -4.99
C ILE A 38 1.21 0.01 -5.54
N ALA A 39 1.45 0.76 -6.61
CA ALA A 39 0.43 1.57 -7.28
C ALA A 39 -0.73 0.72 -7.81
N GLU A 40 -0.47 -0.43 -8.44
CA GLU A 40 -1.51 -1.35 -8.91
C GLU A 40 -2.36 -1.90 -7.76
N ALA A 41 -1.76 -2.26 -6.63
CA ALA A 41 -2.49 -2.75 -5.48
C ALA A 41 -3.41 -1.67 -4.90
N ILE A 42 -2.92 -0.43 -4.79
CA ILE A 42 -3.72 0.71 -4.32
C ILE A 42 -4.85 1.01 -5.32
N LYS A 43 -4.58 0.92 -6.62
CA LYS A 43 -5.59 1.07 -7.69
C LYS A 43 -6.67 0.00 -7.66
N LYS A 44 -6.29 -1.26 -7.40
CA LYS A 44 -7.25 -2.35 -7.15
C LYS A 44 -8.09 -2.13 -5.89
N ALA A 45 -7.55 -1.40 -4.91
CA ALA A 45 -8.30 -0.97 -3.75
C ALA A 45 -9.23 0.24 -4.02
N GLY A 46 -9.19 0.82 -5.23
CA GLY A 46 -10.00 1.97 -5.64
C GLY A 46 -9.38 3.33 -5.33
N TYR A 47 -8.07 3.38 -5.08
CA TYR A 47 -7.33 4.61 -4.77
C TYR A 47 -6.20 4.79 -5.79
N ASP A 48 -5.82 6.02 -6.11
CA ASP A 48 -4.73 6.30 -7.03
C ASP A 48 -3.59 6.99 -6.25
N VAL A 49 -2.35 6.58 -6.51
CA VAL A 49 -1.15 7.23 -5.99
C VAL A 49 -0.34 7.73 -7.17
N GLY A 50 -0.10 9.04 -7.20
CA GLY A 50 0.59 9.74 -8.28
C GLY A 50 1.70 10.63 -7.75
#